data_AF-A0A256IT18-F1
#
_entry.id   AF-A0A256IT18-F1
#
_cell.length_a   1.000
_cell.length_b   1.000
_cell.length_c   1.000
_cell.angle_alpha   90.00
_cell.angle_beta   90.00
_cell.angle_gamma   90.00
#
_symmetry.space_group_name_H-M   'P 1'
#
loop_
_entity.id
_entity.type
_entity.pdbx_description
1 polymer ?
#
loop_
_entity_poly.entity_id
_entity_poly.type
_entity_poly.pdbx_seq_one_letter_code
_entity_poly.pdbx_strand_id
1 'polypeptide(L)'
;MAADAPERDWSAAEAEIMEATYRALLEHGYAGLSISRIAAELGKSKAAIYYHYDAKDELLATFLEFAVDRFEATVATETGDEPTADLEHVIEKLLPLQPDEEQRQLQAVLVELRSQAVTNEVFREQFTRIDDRLAAAIRDIVERGIDEGTFRDVDPSRVAEHVLATVNGAMYARATTDRESAAAATRVSLASYIDSELRRHP
;
A
#
# COMPACT_ATOMS: atom_id res chain seq x y z
N MET A 1 17.54 14.50 -4.77
CA MET A 1 17.97 14.19 -3.39
C MET A 1 16.87 13.34 -2.80
N ALA A 2 16.99 12.01 -2.95
CA ALA A 2 16.06 11.07 -2.33
C ALA A 2 16.08 11.33 -0.82
N ALA A 3 14.93 11.66 -0.25
CA ALA A 3 14.79 11.72 1.19
C ALA A 3 14.86 10.27 1.69
N ASP A 4 16.06 9.89 2.10
CA ASP A 4 16.37 8.73 2.91
C ASP A 4 15.63 8.89 4.25
N ALA A 5 14.33 8.60 4.24
CA ALA A 5 13.59 8.39 5.47
C ALA A 5 14.11 7.05 6.01
N PRO A 6 14.71 7.01 7.21
CA PRO A 6 15.21 5.77 7.75
C PRO A 6 14.04 4.79 7.83
N GLU A 7 14.18 3.66 7.15
CA GLU A 7 13.32 2.48 7.31
C GLU A 7 13.17 2.26 8.83
N ARG A 8 11.94 2.36 9.35
CA ARG A 8 11.72 2.29 10.79
C ARG A 8 12.21 0.92 11.26
N ASP A 9 13.26 0.90 12.09
CA ASP A 9 13.76 -0.35 12.66
C ASP A 9 12.76 -0.81 13.73
N TRP A 10 11.87 -1.72 13.31
CA TRP A 10 10.85 -2.30 14.17
C TRP A 10 11.50 -3.16 15.24
N SER A 11 11.31 -2.82 16.52
CA SER A 11 11.73 -3.72 17.58
C SER A 11 11.00 -5.07 17.46
N ALA A 12 11.63 -6.16 17.90
CA ALA A 12 11.00 -7.48 17.86
C ALA A 12 9.61 -7.50 18.54
N ALA A 13 9.43 -6.72 19.61
CA ALA A 13 8.15 -6.60 20.29
C ALA A 13 7.10 -5.85 19.45
N GLU A 14 7.46 -4.74 18.79
CA GLU A 14 6.54 -4.02 17.91
C GLU A 14 6.15 -4.86 16.71
N ALA A 15 7.12 -5.52 16.05
CA ALA A 15 6.87 -6.41 14.92
C ALA A 15 5.91 -7.54 15.28
N GLU A 16 6.09 -8.21 16.44
CA GLU A 16 5.15 -9.23 16.93
C GLU A 16 3.73 -8.66 17.11
N ILE A 17 3.59 -7.44 17.66
CA ILE A 17 2.28 -6.78 17.81
C ILE A 17 1.67 -6.47 16.44
N MET A 18 2.45 -5.98 15.47
CA MET A 18 1.97 -5.67 14.12
C MET A 18 1.53 -6.93 13.38
N GLU A 19 2.26 -8.03 13.49
CA GLU A 19 1.88 -9.32 12.91
C GLU A 19 0.61 -9.91 13.57
N ALA A 20 0.47 -9.79 14.89
CA ALA A 20 -0.76 -10.19 15.58
C ALA A 20 -1.94 -9.31 15.16
N THR A 21 -1.69 -8.01 14.93
CA THR A 21 -2.69 -7.07 14.42
C THR A 21 -3.13 -7.44 13.01
N TYR A 22 -2.19 -7.78 12.14
CA TYR A 22 -2.44 -8.26 10.78
C TYR A 22 -3.37 -9.49 10.79
N ARG A 23 -3.02 -10.53 11.56
CA ARG A 23 -3.85 -11.75 11.67
C ARG A 23 -5.24 -11.46 12.22
N ALA A 24 -5.32 -10.67 13.29
CA ALA A 24 -6.61 -10.29 13.89
C ALA A 24 -7.49 -9.48 12.92
N LEU A 25 -6.88 -8.64 12.06
CA LEU A 25 -7.59 -7.88 11.03
C LEU A 25 -8.13 -8.77 9.93
N LEU A 26 -7.34 -9.73 9.44
CA LEU A 26 -7.79 -10.70 8.43
C LEU A 26 -8.95 -11.55 8.96
N GLU A 27 -8.90 -11.97 10.22
CA GLU A 27 -9.96 -12.80 10.81
C GLU A 27 -11.24 -12.03 11.13
N HIS A 28 -11.12 -10.78 11.58
CA HIS A 28 -12.25 -10.06 12.17
C HIS A 28 -12.68 -8.79 11.45
N GLY A 29 -11.93 -8.33 10.44
CA GLY A 29 -12.10 -7.01 9.83
C GLY A 29 -11.83 -5.87 10.80
N TYR A 30 -11.90 -4.62 10.34
CA TYR A 30 -11.69 -3.44 11.19
C TYR A 30 -12.79 -3.29 12.24
N ALA A 31 -14.05 -3.51 11.84
CA ALA A 31 -15.22 -3.40 12.71
C ALA A 31 -15.21 -4.43 13.86
N GLY A 32 -14.74 -5.65 13.58
CA GLY A 32 -14.58 -6.70 14.58
C GLY A 32 -13.29 -6.58 15.40
N LEU A 33 -12.34 -5.72 15.03
CA LEU A 33 -11.07 -5.64 15.74
C LEU A 33 -11.20 -5.00 17.14
N SER A 34 -10.50 -5.57 18.11
CA SER A 34 -10.30 -4.95 19.44
C SER A 34 -8.92 -5.26 19.99
N ILE A 35 -8.40 -4.42 20.89
CA ILE A 35 -7.14 -4.69 21.63
C ILE A 35 -7.17 -6.06 22.31
N SER A 36 -8.35 -6.52 22.77
CA SER A 36 -8.51 -7.85 23.36
C SER A 36 -8.22 -8.98 22.38
N ARG A 37 -8.68 -8.85 21.13
CA ARG A 37 -8.49 -9.85 20.07
C ARG A 37 -7.04 -9.86 19.61
N ILE A 38 -6.43 -8.68 19.44
CA ILE A 38 -5.00 -8.57 19.12
C ILE A 38 -4.15 -9.20 20.23
N ALA A 39 -4.48 -8.94 21.50
CA ALA A 39 -3.77 -9.54 22.63
C ALA A 39 -3.90 -11.07 22.65
N ALA A 40 -5.06 -11.61 22.29
CA ALA A 40 -5.28 -13.04 22.14
C ALA A 40 -4.43 -13.63 21.00
N GLU A 41 -4.42 -13.00 19.82
CA GLU A 41 -3.56 -13.37 18.68
C GLU A 41 -2.06 -13.30 18.99
N LEU A 42 -1.66 -12.36 19.85
CA LEU A 42 -0.29 -12.19 20.30
C LEU A 42 0.10 -13.19 21.41
N GLY A 43 -0.87 -13.84 22.06
CA GLY A 43 -0.64 -14.66 23.25
C GLY A 43 -0.16 -13.85 24.47
N LYS A 44 -0.45 -12.55 24.53
CA LYS A 44 0.00 -11.63 25.59
C LYS A 44 -1.18 -10.90 26.24
N SER A 45 -0.93 -10.17 27.32
CA SER A 45 -1.96 -9.37 27.99
C SER A 45 -2.23 -8.06 27.23
N LYS A 46 -3.43 -7.49 27.41
CA LYS A 46 -3.73 -6.14 26.87
C LYS A 46 -2.75 -5.08 27.39
N ALA A 47 -2.28 -5.23 28.63
CA ALA A 47 -1.32 -4.31 29.23
C ALA A 47 0.03 -4.31 28.48
N ALA A 48 0.43 -5.43 27.89
CA ALA A 48 1.62 -5.50 27.05
C ALA A 48 1.46 -4.66 25.77
N ILE A 49 0.26 -4.61 25.18
CA ILE A 49 -0.01 -3.77 24.01
C ILE A 49 -0.12 -2.29 24.42
N TYR A 50 -0.82 -1.98 25.51
CA TYR A 50 -0.94 -0.61 26.02
C TYR A 50 0.37 0.00 26.50
N TYR A 51 1.40 -0.81 26.74
CA TYR A 51 2.74 -0.30 26.98
C TYR A 51 3.34 0.39 25.74
N HIS A 52 2.93 -0.03 24.54
CA HIS A 52 3.42 0.51 23.27
C HIS A 52 2.45 1.50 22.61
N TYR A 53 1.13 1.34 22.82
CA TYR A 53 0.11 2.11 22.10
C TYR A 53 -1.00 2.54 23.05
N ASP A 54 -1.31 3.84 23.08
CA ASP A 54 -2.32 4.37 24.01
C ASP A 54 -3.75 4.14 23.49
N ALA A 55 -3.92 4.03 22.17
CA ALA A 55 -5.22 3.86 21.53
C ALA A 55 -5.21 2.83 20.38
N LYS A 56 -6.39 2.25 20.10
CA LYS A 56 -6.60 1.36 18.94
C LYS A 56 -6.23 2.06 17.62
N ASP A 57 -6.60 3.33 17.47
CA ASP A 57 -6.37 4.08 16.25
C ASP A 57 -4.88 4.36 16.01
N GLU A 58 -4.13 4.64 17.08
CA GLU A 58 -2.66 4.80 17.03
C GLU A 58 -1.97 3.48 16.68
N LEU A 59 -2.39 2.38 17.28
CA LEU A 59 -1.90 1.04 16.94
C LEU A 59 -2.17 0.72 15.46
N LEU A 60 -3.37 1.04 14.97
CA LEU A 60 -3.75 0.77 13.58
C LEU A 60 -3.05 1.68 12.58
N ALA A 61 -2.82 2.94 12.94
CA ALA A 61 -1.96 3.86 12.20
C ALA A 61 -0.54 3.32 12.08
N THR A 62 0.00 2.80 13.18
CA THR A 62 1.33 2.17 13.21
C THR A 62 1.35 0.88 12.38
N PHE A 63 0.26 0.10 12.41
CA PHE A 63 0.12 -1.07 11.54
C PHE A 63 0.12 -0.71 10.05
N LEU A 64 -0.50 0.40 9.65
CA LEU A 64 -0.45 0.87 8.27
C LEU A 64 0.99 1.27 7.86
N GLU A 65 1.75 1.89 8.77
CA GLU A 65 3.18 2.17 8.58
C GLU A 65 3.99 0.86 8.39
N PHE A 66 3.78 -0.13 9.27
CA PHE A 66 4.40 -1.46 9.14
C PHE A 66 4.06 -2.15 7.81
N ALA A 67 2.81 -2.04 7.36
CA ALA A 67 2.37 -2.66 6.12
C ALA A 67 3.02 -2.01 4.88
N VAL A 68 3.16 -0.67 4.87
CA VAL A 68 3.84 0.02 3.75
C VAL A 68 5.34 -0.24 3.78
N ASP A 69 5.99 -0.29 4.95
CA ASP A 69 7.41 -0.63 5.07
C ASP A 69 7.69 -2.01 4.46
N ARG A 70 6.87 -3.01 4.80
CA ARG A 70 7.00 -4.36 4.23
C ARG A 70 6.75 -4.41 2.73
N PHE A 71 5.81 -3.61 2.24
CA PHE A 71 5.54 -3.47 0.81
C PHE A 71 6.75 -2.89 0.08
N GLU A 72 7.30 -1.78 0.58
CA GLU A 72 8.47 -1.12 -0.01
C GLU A 72 9.71 -2.02 0.01
N ALA A 73 10.00 -2.67 1.14
CA ALA A 73 11.10 -3.62 1.23
C ALA A 73 10.98 -4.75 0.18
N THR A 74 9.76 -5.23 -0.07
CA THR A 74 9.51 -6.24 -1.10
C THR A 74 9.77 -5.66 -2.50
N VAL A 75 9.20 -4.50 -2.82
CA VAL A 75 9.37 -3.83 -4.13
C VAL A 75 10.83 -3.48 -4.39
N ALA A 76 11.55 -2.96 -3.40
CA ALA A 76 12.95 -2.59 -3.53
C ALA A 76 13.86 -3.78 -3.87
N THR A 77 13.51 -5.00 -3.43
CA THR A 77 14.27 -6.22 -3.78
C THR A 77 13.92 -6.81 -5.14
N GLU A 78 12.80 -6.38 -5.73
CA GLU A 78 12.24 -6.95 -6.97
C GLU A 78 12.26 -5.96 -8.14
N THR A 79 12.78 -4.75 -7.94
CA THR A 79 12.87 -3.68 -8.94
C THR A 79 14.26 -3.08 -9.00
N GLY A 80 14.59 -2.40 -10.11
CA GLY A 80 15.86 -1.67 -10.25
C GLY A 80 16.59 -1.90 -11.58
N ASP A 81 16.10 -2.84 -12.40
CA ASP A 81 16.76 -3.23 -13.65
C ASP A 81 16.13 -2.56 -14.87
N GLU A 82 14.80 -2.59 -14.99
CA GLU A 82 14.09 -2.21 -16.21
C GLU A 82 12.88 -1.32 -15.86
N PRO A 83 12.94 0.01 -16.11
CA PRO A 83 11.93 0.96 -15.62
C PRO A 83 10.48 0.62 -16.00
N THR A 84 10.25 0.04 -17.18
CA THR A 84 8.90 -0.38 -17.55
C THR A 84 8.43 -1.59 -16.73
N ALA A 85 9.28 -2.61 -16.59
CA ALA A 85 8.95 -3.79 -15.82
C ALA A 85 8.77 -3.44 -14.34
N ASP A 86 9.60 -2.54 -13.81
CA ASP A 86 9.53 -2.06 -12.44
C ASP A 86 8.18 -1.37 -12.16
N LEU A 87 7.74 -0.49 -13.06
CA LEU A 87 6.44 0.19 -12.92
C LEU A 87 5.26 -0.79 -13.03
N GLU A 88 5.31 -1.72 -13.98
CA GLU A 88 4.30 -2.78 -14.13
C GLU A 88 4.24 -3.68 -12.88
N HIS A 89 5.39 -3.97 -12.27
CA HIS A 89 5.52 -4.77 -11.06
C HIS A 89 4.94 -4.08 -9.82
N VAL A 90 5.22 -2.78 -9.64
CA VAL A 90 4.59 -1.98 -8.58
C VAL A 90 3.07 -2.00 -8.72
N ILE A 91 2.54 -1.85 -9.94
CA ILE A 91 1.10 -1.91 -10.22
C ILE A 91 0.53 -3.31 -9.93
N GLU A 92 1.26 -4.38 -10.26
CA GLU A 92 0.86 -5.77 -9.93
C GLU A 92 0.73 -5.95 -8.42
N LYS A 93 1.70 -5.49 -7.64
CA LYS A 93 1.70 -5.65 -6.18
C LYS A 93 0.58 -4.84 -5.51
N LEU A 94 0.31 -3.63 -6.01
CA LEU A 94 -0.78 -2.79 -5.49
C LEU A 94 -2.17 -3.30 -5.92
N LEU A 95 -2.28 -3.87 -7.12
CA LEU A 95 -3.54 -4.34 -7.70
C LEU A 95 -3.37 -5.74 -8.35
N PRO A 96 -3.26 -6.82 -7.57
CA PRO A 96 -3.12 -8.17 -8.11
C PRO A 96 -4.33 -8.54 -8.97
N LEU A 97 -4.09 -9.14 -10.15
CA LEU A 97 -5.17 -9.56 -11.07
C LEU A 97 -6.05 -10.65 -10.45
N GLN A 98 -5.40 -11.63 -9.83
CA GLN A 98 -6.05 -12.78 -9.21
C GLN A 98 -5.61 -12.84 -7.75
N PRO A 99 -6.17 -11.96 -6.88
CA PRO A 99 -5.83 -12.01 -5.48
C PRO A 99 -6.21 -13.37 -4.89
N ASP A 100 -5.41 -13.92 -3.99
CA ASP A 100 -5.87 -14.99 -3.12
C ASP A 100 -6.87 -14.47 -2.07
N GLU A 101 -7.35 -15.35 -1.19
CA GLU A 101 -8.33 -14.97 -0.16
C GLU A 101 -7.74 -13.97 0.85
N GLU A 102 -6.49 -14.14 1.24
CA GLU A 102 -5.81 -13.26 2.18
C GLU A 102 -5.66 -11.85 1.59
N GLN A 103 -5.24 -11.76 0.33
CA GLN A 103 -5.11 -10.50 -0.41
C GLN A 103 -6.47 -9.80 -0.57
N ARG A 104 -7.56 -10.55 -0.80
CA ARG A 104 -8.91 -9.97 -0.84
C ARG A 104 -9.32 -9.39 0.52
N GLN A 105 -9.08 -10.13 1.60
CA GLN A 105 -9.39 -9.70 2.95
C GLN A 105 -8.58 -8.47 3.35
N LEU A 106 -7.28 -8.46 3.05
CA LEU A 106 -6.41 -7.32 3.29
C LEU A 106 -6.89 -6.08 2.53
N GLN A 107 -7.27 -6.21 1.25
CA GLN A 107 -7.83 -5.10 0.48
C GLN A 107 -9.11 -4.54 1.09
N ALA A 108 -10.02 -5.41 1.56
CA ALA A 108 -11.23 -4.97 2.26
C ALA A 108 -10.90 -4.22 3.56
N VAL A 109 -9.97 -4.75 4.38
CA VAL A 109 -9.49 -4.10 5.61
C VAL A 109 -8.88 -2.73 5.32
N LEU A 110 -8.04 -2.61 4.30
CA LEU A 110 -7.42 -1.33 3.93
C LEU A 110 -8.48 -0.30 3.51
N VAL A 111 -9.50 -0.71 2.77
CA VAL A 111 -10.63 0.15 2.41
C VAL A 111 -11.42 0.58 3.66
N GLU A 112 -11.68 -0.34 4.59
CA GLU A 112 -12.33 -0.03 5.87
C GLU A 112 -11.53 0.98 6.69
N LEU A 113 -10.22 0.77 6.85
CA LEU A 113 -9.32 1.69 7.56
C LEU A 113 -9.26 3.06 6.87
N ARG A 114 -9.15 3.08 5.54
CA ARG A 114 -9.10 4.33 4.75
C ARG A 114 -10.38 5.13 4.87
N SER A 115 -11.53 4.48 5.03
CA SER A 115 -12.80 5.18 5.28
C SER A 115 -12.80 6.00 6.57
N GLN A 116 -12.01 5.61 7.57
CA GLN A 116 -11.91 6.32 8.86
C GLN A 116 -11.22 7.68 8.73
N ALA A 117 -10.35 7.86 7.72
CA ALA A 117 -9.64 9.11 7.46
C ALA A 117 -10.58 10.30 7.17
N VAL A 118 -11.85 10.03 6.83
CA VAL A 118 -12.88 11.06 6.65
C VAL A 118 -13.09 11.85 7.95
N THR A 119 -13.14 11.16 9.09
CA THR A 119 -13.46 11.78 10.40
C THR A 119 -12.35 11.66 11.44
N ASN A 120 -11.27 10.93 11.16
CA ASN A 120 -10.16 10.70 12.08
C ASN A 120 -8.84 11.23 11.51
N GLU A 121 -8.27 12.23 12.17
CA GLU A 121 -7.04 12.91 11.73
C GLU A 121 -5.82 11.99 11.76
N VAL A 122 -5.73 11.07 12.72
CA VAL A 122 -4.63 10.10 12.81
C VAL A 122 -4.58 9.24 11.55
N PHE A 123 -5.71 8.67 11.13
CA PHE A 123 -5.78 7.91 9.88
C PHE A 123 -5.52 8.78 8.66
N ARG A 124 -6.06 10.01 8.63
CA ARG A 124 -5.84 10.93 7.50
C ARG A 124 -4.36 11.22 7.29
N GLU A 125 -3.65 11.58 8.36
CA GLU A 125 -2.22 11.85 8.31
C GLU A 125 -1.40 10.64 7.89
N GLN A 126 -1.75 9.43 8.37
CA GLN A 126 -1.05 8.22 7.94
C GLN A 126 -1.29 7.89 6.47
N PHE A 127 -2.53 7.96 5.99
CA PHE A 127 -2.81 7.69 4.58
C PHE A 127 -2.18 8.74 3.66
N THR A 128 -2.09 10.02 4.07
CA THR A 128 -1.30 11.02 3.35
C THR A 128 0.17 10.60 3.23
N ARG A 129 0.81 10.19 4.34
CA ARG A 129 2.20 9.72 4.32
C ARG A 129 2.40 8.50 3.43
N ILE A 130 1.48 7.54 3.48
CA ILE A 130 1.53 6.32 2.65
C ILE A 130 1.39 6.67 1.17
N ASP A 131 0.41 7.50 0.82
CA ASP A 131 0.21 7.92 -0.57
C ASP A 131 1.43 8.70 -1.09
N ASP A 132 2.02 9.59 -0.27
CA ASP A 132 3.23 10.35 -0.62
C ASP A 132 4.44 9.43 -0.89
N ARG A 133 4.61 8.38 -0.06
CA ARG A 133 5.67 7.37 -0.20
C ARG A 133 5.49 6.52 -1.46
N LEU A 134 4.27 6.03 -1.71
CA LEU A 134 3.97 5.27 -2.92
C LEU A 134 4.13 6.14 -4.18
N ALA A 135 3.74 7.41 -4.11
CA ALA A 135 3.95 8.36 -5.20
C ALA A 135 5.43 8.59 -5.46
N ALA A 136 6.26 8.70 -4.41
CA ALA A 136 7.70 8.82 -4.54
C ALA A 136 8.33 7.63 -5.25
N ALA A 137 8.00 6.40 -4.83
CA ALA A 137 8.50 5.19 -5.47
C ALA A 137 8.16 5.14 -6.97
N ILE A 138 6.93 5.52 -7.36
CA ILE A 138 6.53 5.57 -8.77
C ILE A 138 7.26 6.68 -9.53
N ARG A 139 7.41 7.88 -8.93
CA ARG A 139 8.17 8.99 -9.53
C ARG A 139 9.61 8.57 -9.82
N ASP A 140 10.28 7.95 -8.86
CA ASP A 140 11.67 7.55 -8.98
C ASP A 140 11.88 6.54 -10.13
N ILE A 141 10.95 5.61 -10.33
CA ILE A 141 10.96 4.68 -11.48
C ILE A 141 10.79 5.44 -12.80
N VAL A 142 9.86 6.41 -12.85
CA VAL A 142 9.59 7.19 -14.07
C VAL A 142 10.78 8.11 -14.40
N GLU A 143 11.36 8.79 -13.41
CA GLU A 143 12.55 9.63 -13.56
C GLU A 143 13.73 8.82 -14.11
N ARG A 144 13.99 7.65 -13.53
CA ARG A 144 15.03 6.73 -14.03
C ARG A 144 14.76 6.32 -15.47
N GLY A 145 13.52 5.98 -15.82
CA GLY A 145 13.17 5.63 -17.20
C GLY A 145 13.31 6.80 -18.19
N ILE A 146 13.12 8.05 -17.76
CA ILE A 146 13.40 9.24 -18.57
C ILE A 146 14.90 9.39 -18.80
N ASP A 147 15.70 9.29 -17.74
CA ASP A 147 17.16 9.44 -17.77
C ASP A 147 17.82 8.37 -18.65
N GLU A 148 17.30 7.14 -18.63
CA GLU A 148 17.75 6.01 -19.45
C GLU A 148 17.23 6.07 -20.90
N GLY A 149 16.28 6.98 -21.18
CA GLY A 149 15.67 7.13 -22.51
C GLY A 149 14.59 6.10 -22.85
N THR A 150 14.22 5.24 -21.90
CA THR A 150 13.12 4.26 -21.98
C THR A 150 11.76 4.93 -22.05
N PHE A 151 11.57 6.00 -21.27
CA PHE A 151 10.37 6.82 -21.25
C PHE A 151 10.57 8.16 -21.96
N ARG A 152 9.46 8.77 -22.38
CA ARG A 152 9.42 10.14 -22.91
C ARG A 152 9.55 11.14 -21.77
N ASP A 153 9.97 12.36 -22.09
CA ASP A 153 10.05 13.49 -21.16
C ASP A 153 8.62 13.94 -20.75
N VAL A 154 8.11 13.30 -19.70
CA VAL A 154 6.80 13.54 -19.09
C VAL A 154 6.99 14.07 -17.66
N ASP A 155 5.91 14.58 -17.05
CA ASP A 155 5.91 14.97 -15.63
C ASP A 155 5.75 13.71 -14.74
N PRO A 156 6.80 13.26 -14.01
CA PRO A 156 6.74 12.04 -13.21
C PRO A 156 5.69 12.10 -12.11
N SER A 157 5.44 13.29 -11.55
CA SER A 157 4.44 13.48 -10.49
C SER A 157 3.04 13.23 -11.03
N ARG A 158 2.73 13.69 -12.24
CA ARG A 158 1.43 13.41 -12.88
C ARG A 158 1.22 11.93 -13.16
N VAL A 159 2.29 11.22 -13.55
CA VAL A 159 2.23 9.77 -13.77
C VAL A 159 1.92 9.06 -12.45
N ALA A 160 2.63 9.39 -11.38
CA ALA A 160 2.42 8.81 -10.05
C ALA A 160 0.99 9.03 -9.54
N GLU A 161 0.48 10.27 -9.62
CA GLU A 161 -0.90 10.61 -9.24
C GLU A 161 -1.94 9.85 -10.06
N HIS A 162 -1.73 9.72 -11.38
CA HIS A 162 -2.62 8.96 -12.24
C HIS A 162 -2.67 7.48 -11.84
N VAL A 163 -1.50 6.85 -11.69
CA VAL A 163 -1.39 5.43 -11.29
C VAL A 163 -2.07 5.21 -9.95
N LEU A 164 -1.78 6.02 -8.93
CA LEU A 164 -2.37 5.88 -7.60
C LEU A 164 -3.89 6.09 -7.60
N ALA A 165 -4.39 7.14 -8.27
CA ALA A 165 -5.82 7.39 -8.35
C ALA A 165 -6.56 6.22 -9.02
N THR A 166 -6.00 5.67 -10.09
CA THR A 166 -6.56 4.56 -10.84
C THR A 166 -6.51 3.24 -10.06
N VAL A 167 -5.40 2.95 -9.38
CA VAL A 167 -5.26 1.78 -8.49
C VAL A 167 -6.24 1.87 -7.32
N ASN A 168 -6.30 3.02 -6.64
CA ASN A 168 -7.22 3.23 -5.52
C ASN A 168 -8.67 3.05 -5.95
N GLY A 169 -9.07 3.65 -7.09
CA GLY A 169 -10.41 3.47 -7.64
C GLY A 169 -10.78 2.01 -7.88
N ALA A 170 -9.84 1.21 -8.41
CA ALA A 170 -10.05 -0.22 -8.62
C ALA A 170 -10.10 -1.03 -7.32
N MET A 171 -9.27 -0.68 -6.34
CA MET A 171 -9.30 -1.28 -5.01
C MET A 171 -10.65 -1.04 -4.33
N TYR A 172 -11.15 0.20 -4.35
CA TYR A 172 -12.48 0.53 -3.83
C TYR A 172 -13.58 -0.22 -4.59
N ALA A 173 -13.53 -0.24 -5.93
CA ALA A 173 -14.54 -0.93 -6.73
C ALA A 173 -14.59 -2.43 -6.41
N ARG A 174 -13.43 -3.07 -6.22
CA ARG A 174 -13.34 -4.49 -5.85
C ARG A 174 -13.90 -4.78 -4.45
N ALA A 175 -13.69 -3.88 -3.50
CA ALA A 175 -14.15 -4.06 -2.12
C ALA A 175 -15.62 -3.70 -1.91
N THR A 176 -16.20 -2.84 -2.76
CA THR A 176 -17.52 -2.22 -2.50
C THR A 176 -18.58 -2.54 -3.56
N THR A 177 -18.23 -3.29 -4.60
CA THR A 177 -19.15 -3.62 -5.71
C THR A 177 -18.90 -5.03 -6.26
N ASP A 178 -19.92 -5.62 -6.91
CA ASP A 178 -19.80 -6.91 -7.61
C ASP A 178 -19.22 -6.77 -9.03
N ARG A 179 -18.43 -5.72 -9.29
CA ARG A 179 -17.83 -5.46 -10.62
C ARG A 179 -16.53 -6.24 -10.80
N GLU A 180 -16.64 -7.56 -10.92
CA GLU A 180 -15.50 -8.49 -10.97
C GLU A 180 -14.43 -8.13 -12.02
N SER A 181 -14.84 -7.55 -13.16
CA SER A 181 -13.92 -7.17 -14.24
C SER A 181 -13.21 -5.83 -14.05
N ALA A 182 -13.60 -5.02 -13.06
CA ALA A 182 -13.12 -3.64 -12.91
C ALA A 182 -11.59 -3.57 -12.72
N ALA A 183 -11.03 -4.43 -11.86
CA ALA A 183 -9.60 -4.45 -11.60
C ALA A 183 -8.79 -4.92 -12.83
N ALA A 184 -9.26 -5.95 -13.53
CA ALA A 184 -8.63 -6.41 -14.76
C ALA A 184 -8.66 -5.34 -15.86
N ALA A 185 -9.80 -4.68 -16.06
CA ALA A 185 -9.94 -3.59 -17.01
C ALA A 185 -9.02 -2.40 -16.65
N THR A 186 -8.92 -2.07 -15.36
CA THR A 186 -8.02 -1.03 -14.85
C THR A 186 -6.58 -1.32 -15.20
N ARG A 187 -6.13 -2.57 -15.04
CA ARG A 187 -4.76 -2.96 -15.39
C ARG A 187 -4.47 -2.93 -16.87
N VAL A 188 -5.40 -3.40 -17.70
CA VAL A 188 -5.28 -3.27 -19.16
C VAL A 188 -5.20 -1.80 -19.56
N SER A 189 -5.96 -0.93 -18.90
CA SER A 189 -5.91 0.52 -19.12
C SER A 189 -4.57 1.12 -18.71
N LEU A 190 -4.04 0.75 -17.54
CA LEU A 190 -2.74 1.23 -17.07
C LEU A 190 -1.58 0.73 -17.94
N ALA A 191 -1.60 -0.54 -18.35
CA ALA A 191 -0.60 -1.08 -19.27
C ALA A 191 -0.65 -0.37 -20.64
N SER A 192 -1.85 -0.13 -21.17
CA SER A 192 -2.04 0.66 -22.39
C SER A 192 -1.52 2.09 -22.23
N TYR A 193 -1.77 2.72 -21.08
CA TYR A 193 -1.27 4.07 -20.77
C TYR A 193 0.26 4.12 -20.69
N ILE A 194 0.90 3.14 -20.05
CA ILE A 194 2.37 3.05 -19.98
C ILE A 194 2.95 2.92 -21.39
N ASP A 195 2.39 2.04 -22.23
CA ASP A 195 2.85 1.87 -23.60
C ASP A 195 2.59 3.10 -24.47
N SER A 196 1.40 3.70 -24.40
CA SER A 196 1.00 4.79 -25.29
C SER A 196 1.54 6.14 -24.87
N GLU A 197 1.62 6.45 -23.58
CA GLU A 197 1.99 7.77 -23.05
C GLU A 197 3.43 7.85 -22.57
N LEU A 198 3.96 6.77 -21.97
CA LEU A 198 5.30 6.79 -21.37
C LEU A 198 6.36 6.25 -22.31
N ARG A 199 6.17 5.08 -22.94
CA ARG A 199 7.24 4.45 -23.72
C ARG A 199 7.67 5.29 -24.91
N ARG A 200 8.98 5.45 -25.08
CA ARG A 200 9.55 6.05 -26.29
C ARG A 200 9.50 5.01 -27.42
N HIS A 201 8.71 5.27 -28.46
CA HIS A 201 8.80 4.48 -29.69
C HIS A 201 9.93 5.03 -30.57
N PRO A 202 10.68 4.16 -31.28
CA PRO A 202 11.75 4.57 -32.17
C PRO A 202 11.27 5.39 -33.38
#